data_AF-A0A1T1GNQ4-F1
#
_entry.id   AF-A0A1T1GNQ4-F1
#
_cell.length_a   1.000
_cell.length_b   1.000
_cell.length_c   1.000
_cell.angle_alpha   90.00
_cell.angle_beta   90.00
_cell.angle_gamma   90.00
#
_symmetry.space_group_name_H-M   'P 1'
#
loop_
_entity.id
_entity.type
_entity.pdbx_description
1 polymer ?
#
loop_
_entity_poly.entity_id
_entity_poly.type
_entity_poly.pdbx_seq_one_letter_code
_entity_poly.pdbx_strand_id
1 'polypeptide(L)'
;MLVTAAIGAVGTVTLYDSEAEVQHSNEVYTGLERLLSLARDAESGQRGYVITGRDEYLQPYLQAEPQIGAQLDHLDVLIKGSPVQEQRLAQLGGLLEAKRRELSSVIELRRTQGFGPAQAIVLNDSGRTFMDRA
;
A
#
# COMPACT_ATOMS: atom_id res chain seq x y z
N MET A 1 -5.34 -4.23 4.57
CA MET A 1 -6.30 -4.77 3.54
C MET A 1 -7.15 -3.72 2.79
N LEU A 2 -7.08 -2.41 3.10
CA LEU A 2 -7.81 -1.40 2.31
C LEU A 2 -7.20 -1.13 0.92
N VAL A 3 -5.87 -1.27 0.79
CA VAL A 3 -5.15 -1.05 -0.47
C VAL A 3 -5.46 -2.12 -1.52
N THR A 4 -5.64 -3.38 -1.09
CA THR A 4 -6.00 -4.50 -1.99
C THR A 4 -7.36 -4.33 -2.66
N ALA A 5 -8.33 -3.71 -1.98
CA ALA A 5 -9.66 -3.46 -2.56
C ALA A 5 -9.64 -2.27 -3.56
N ALA A 6 -8.79 -1.27 -3.31
CA ALA A 6 -8.69 -0.09 -4.17
C ALA A 6 -8.03 -0.39 -5.53
N ILE A 7 -7.03 -1.28 -5.56
CA ILE A 7 -6.34 -1.65 -6.81
C ILE A 7 -7.28 -2.33 -7.81
N GLY A 8 -8.23 -3.14 -7.32
CA GLY A 8 -9.25 -3.75 -8.18
C GLY A 8 -10.18 -2.72 -8.85
N ALA A 9 -10.42 -1.58 -8.20
CA ALA A 9 -11.21 -0.49 -8.78
C ALA A 9 -10.43 0.31 -9.83
N VAL A 10 -9.11 0.46 -9.67
CA VAL A 10 -8.23 1.08 -10.68
C VAL A 10 -8.09 0.21 -11.92
N GLY A 11 -8.01 -1.11 -11.75
CA GLY A 11 -7.78 -2.10 -12.81
C GLY A 11 -8.96 -2.39 -13.77
N THR A 12 -10.07 -1.63 -13.73
CA THR A 12 -11.11 -1.77 -14.77
C THR A 12 -10.65 -1.08 -16.06
N VAL A 13 -9.90 -1.84 -16.85
CA VAL A 13 -9.45 -1.49 -18.20
C VAL A 13 -10.64 -1.63 -19.16
N THR A 14 -10.92 -0.57 -19.93
CA THR A 14 -11.84 -0.63 -21.06
C THR A 14 -11.10 -1.26 -22.25
N LEU A 15 -11.71 -2.25 -22.91
CA LEU A 15 -11.09 -2.98 -24.01
C LEU A 15 -10.91 -2.04 -25.23
N TYR A 16 -9.67 -1.84 -25.67
CA TYR A 16 -9.32 -1.11 -26.90
C TYR A 16 -8.33 -1.92 -27.76
N ASP A 17 -8.60 -1.98 -29.07
CA ASP A 17 -8.10 -2.99 -30.04
C ASP A 17 -6.68 -2.81 -30.59
N SER A 18 -5.82 -1.95 -30.00
CA SER A 18 -4.45 -1.73 -30.53
C SER A 18 -3.35 -2.30 -29.62
N GLU A 19 -2.28 -2.84 -30.22
CA GLU A 19 -1.13 -3.43 -29.51
C GLU A 19 -0.45 -2.42 -28.57
N ALA A 20 -0.41 -1.14 -28.95
CA ALA A 20 0.12 -0.06 -28.12
C ALA A 20 -0.74 0.20 -26.87
N GLU A 21 -2.06 0.12 -26.99
CA GLU A 21 -3.00 0.31 -25.87
C GLU A 21 -2.98 -0.88 -24.90
N VAL A 22 -2.82 -2.09 -25.43
CA VAL A 22 -2.62 -3.30 -24.62
C VAL A 22 -1.31 -3.23 -23.85
N GLN A 23 -0.22 -2.82 -24.51
CA GLN A 23 1.07 -2.64 -23.85
C GLN A 23 0.97 -1.59 -22.74
N HIS A 24 0.34 -0.44 -23.03
CA HIS A 24 0.15 0.62 -22.06
C HIS A 24 -0.67 0.17 -20.84
N SER A 25 -1.77 -0.56 -21.08
CA SER A 25 -2.61 -1.12 -20.01
C SER A 25 -1.82 -2.10 -19.13
N ASN A 26 -0.95 -2.91 -19.72
CA ASN A 26 -0.07 -3.82 -18.98
C ASN A 26 0.98 -3.08 -18.14
N GLU A 27 1.51 -1.96 -18.64
CA GLU A 27 2.45 -1.11 -17.89
C GLU A 27 1.78 -0.52 -16.64
N VAL A 28 0.55 0.01 -16.78
CA VAL A 28 -0.23 0.51 -15.64
C VAL A 28 -0.53 -0.62 -14.64
N TYR A 29 -0.95 -1.79 -15.11
CA TYR A 29 -1.23 -2.94 -14.24
C TYR A 29 0.01 -3.39 -13.45
N THR A 30 1.15 -3.52 -14.13
CA THR A 30 2.43 -3.90 -13.52
C THR A 30 2.86 -2.84 -12.49
N GLY A 31 2.62 -1.57 -12.79
CA GLY A 31 2.90 -0.49 -11.86
C GLY A 31 2.05 -0.55 -10.58
N LEU A 32 0.79 -0.95 -10.69
CA LEU A 32 -0.11 -1.14 -9.54
C LEU A 32 0.26 -2.37 -8.70
N GLU A 33 0.63 -3.48 -9.34
CA GLU A 33 1.15 -4.69 -8.67
C GLU A 33 2.42 -4.37 -7.87
N ARG A 34 3.34 -3.58 -8.46
CA ARG A 34 4.54 -3.12 -7.77
C ARG A 34 4.19 -2.26 -6.56
N LEU A 35 3.26 -1.33 -6.69
CA LEU A 35 2.79 -0.49 -5.58
C LEU A 35 2.20 -1.34 -4.44
N LEU A 36 1.42 -2.37 -4.78
CA LEU A 36 0.88 -3.32 -3.81
C LEU A 36 1.97 -4.09 -3.07
N SER A 37 2.97 -4.59 -3.81
CA SER A 37 4.10 -5.30 -3.21
C SER A 37 4.83 -4.43 -2.21
N LEU A 38 5.14 -3.18 -2.57
CA LEU A 38 5.81 -2.24 -1.67
C LEU A 38 4.99 -1.95 -0.41
N ALA A 39 3.67 -1.77 -0.55
CA ALA A 39 2.79 -1.59 0.59
C ALA A 39 2.78 -2.82 1.53
N ARG A 40 2.83 -4.04 0.97
CA ARG A 40 2.93 -5.28 1.74
C ARG A 40 4.27 -5.42 2.44
N ASP A 41 5.38 -5.08 1.78
CA ASP A 41 6.71 -5.11 2.36
C ASP A 41 6.80 -4.13 3.55
N ALA A 42 6.21 -2.94 3.40
CA ALA A 42 6.13 -1.96 4.48
C ALA A 42 5.34 -2.47 5.69
N GLU A 43 4.17 -3.05 5.45
CA GLU A 43 3.35 -3.62 6.51
C GLU A 43 4.03 -4.83 7.18
N SER A 44 4.66 -5.70 6.41
CA SER A 44 5.38 -6.87 6.90
C SER A 44 6.55 -6.48 7.81
N GLY A 45 7.38 -5.51 7.37
CA GLY A 45 8.48 -4.99 8.16
C GLY A 45 8.02 -4.33 9.47
N GLN A 46 6.97 -3.52 9.40
CA GLN A 46 6.37 -2.90 10.58
C GLN A 46 5.86 -3.96 11.59
N ARG A 47 5.15 -5.00 11.13
CA ARG A 47 4.65 -6.07 12.00
C ARG A 47 5.80 -6.88 12.62
N GLY A 48 6.82 -7.21 11.83
CA GLY A 48 8.02 -7.89 12.32
C GLY A 48 8.71 -7.10 13.43
N TYR A 49 8.82 -5.78 13.27
CA TYR A 49 9.36 -4.90 14.30
C TYR A 49 8.48 -4.83 15.54
N VAL A 50 7.16 -4.70 15.38
CA VAL A 50 6.25 -4.67 16.54
C VAL A 50 6.38 -5.94 17.35
N ILE A 51 6.36 -7.10 16.70
CA ILE A 51 6.45 -8.42 17.35
C ILE A 51 7.80 -8.60 18.06
N THR A 52 8.91 -8.28 17.41
CA THR A 52 10.26 -8.63 17.90
C THR A 52 10.92 -7.52 18.71
N GLY A 53 10.59 -6.27 18.44
CA GLY A 53 11.31 -5.09 18.94
C GLY A 53 12.70 -4.89 18.34
N ARG A 54 13.11 -5.67 17.33
CA ARG A 54 14.46 -5.60 16.72
C ARG A 54 14.43 -4.80 15.43
N ASP A 55 15.27 -3.77 15.34
CA ASP A 55 15.32 -2.85 14.19
C ASP A 55 15.63 -3.53 12.85
N GLU A 56 16.29 -4.69 12.85
CA GLU A 56 16.54 -5.50 11.64
C GLU A 56 15.24 -5.87 10.90
N TYR A 57 14.12 -6.03 11.63
CA TYR A 57 12.81 -6.30 11.03
C TYR A 57 12.18 -5.07 10.38
N LEU A 58 12.66 -3.84 10.64
CA LEU A 58 12.19 -2.63 9.96
C LEU A 58 12.76 -2.46 8.56
N GLN A 59 13.75 -3.26 8.14
CA GLN A 59 14.40 -3.11 6.83
C GLN A 59 13.39 -3.10 5.65
N PRO A 60 12.41 -4.01 5.54
CA PRO A 60 11.42 -3.96 4.47
C PRO A 60 10.60 -2.67 4.45
N TYR A 61 10.25 -2.14 5.63
CA TYR A 61 9.57 -0.85 5.76
C TYR A 61 10.43 0.31 5.27
N LEU A 62 11.68 0.38 5.74
CA LEU A 62 12.60 1.46 5.38
C LEU A 62 12.93 1.47 3.87
N GLN A 63 12.99 0.30 3.24
CA GLN A 63 13.26 0.17 1.81
C GLN A 63 12.03 0.47 0.94
N ALA A 64 10.83 0.06 1.39
CA ALA A 64 9.60 0.24 0.62
C ALA A 64 9.08 1.68 0.66
N GLU A 65 9.24 2.39 1.79
CA GLU A 65 8.70 3.74 2.00
C GLU A 65 9.06 4.71 0.86
N PRO A 66 10.34 4.96 0.53
CA PRO A 66 10.69 5.91 -0.52
C PRO A 66 10.25 5.45 -1.91
N GLN A 67 10.18 4.13 -2.14
CA GLN A 67 9.79 3.56 -3.44
C GLN A 67 8.31 3.71 -3.73
N ILE A 68 7.46 3.75 -2.70
CA ILE A 68 6.01 3.98 -2.84
C ILE A 68 5.73 5.33 -3.50
N GLY A 69 6.42 6.40 -3.06
CA GLY A 69 6.26 7.73 -3.62
C GLY A 69 6.65 7.77 -5.10
N ALA A 70 7.85 7.26 -5.41
CA ALA A 70 8.34 7.17 -6.79
C ALA A 70 7.41 6.33 -7.70
N GLN A 71 6.78 5.28 -7.16
CA GLN A 71 5.85 4.44 -7.91
C GLN A 71 4.52 5.13 -8.19
N LEU A 72 4.02 5.95 -7.26
CA LEU A 72 2.84 6.80 -7.49
C LEU A 72 3.12 7.85 -8.58
N ASP A 73 4.27 8.51 -8.51
CA ASP A 73 4.67 9.50 -9.53
C ASP A 73 4.79 8.86 -10.91
N HIS A 74 5.33 7.64 -10.98
CA HIS A 74 5.41 6.90 -12.23
C HIS A 74 4.02 6.55 -12.80
N LEU A 75 3.11 6.08 -11.94
CA LEU A 75 1.73 5.78 -12.35
C LEU A 75 0.98 7.03 -12.82
N ASP A 76 1.21 8.19 -12.20
CA ASP A 76 0.61 9.47 -12.60
C ASP A 76 1.01 9.87 -14.01
N VAL A 77 2.29 9.66 -14.37
CA VAL A 77 2.78 9.88 -15.73
C VAL A 77 2.14 8.92 -16.73
N LEU A 78 1.98 7.65 -16.38
CA LEU A 78 1.40 6.65 -17.29
C LEU A 78 -0.07 6.96 -17.59
N ILE A 79 -0.88 7.31 -16.59
CA ILE A 79 -2.33 7.49 -16.77
C ILE A 79 -2.73 8.89 -17.25
N LYS A 80 -1.75 9.75 -17.52
CA LYS A 80 -1.96 11.17 -17.84
C LYS A 80 -2.87 11.34 -19.06
N GLY A 81 -3.87 12.21 -18.94
CA GLY A 81 -4.86 12.45 -19.99
C GLY A 81 -6.09 11.55 -19.90
N SER A 82 -6.19 10.72 -18.87
CA SER A 82 -7.37 9.94 -18.53
C SER A 82 -7.95 10.42 -17.19
N PRO A 83 -8.91 11.38 -17.18
CA PRO A 83 -9.41 11.98 -15.94
C PRO A 83 -9.98 10.97 -14.94
N VAL A 84 -10.57 9.88 -15.45
CA VAL A 84 -11.11 8.80 -14.61
C VAL A 84 -9.98 8.04 -13.91
N GLN A 85 -8.89 7.74 -14.61
CA GLN A 85 -7.75 7.03 -14.02
C GLN A 85 -6.99 7.95 -13.06
N GLU A 86 -6.76 9.21 -13.42
CA GLU A 86 -6.14 10.22 -12.55
C GLU A 86 -6.91 10.36 -11.22
N GLN A 87 -8.24 10.44 -11.27
CA GLN A 87 -9.07 10.49 -10.07
C GLN A 87 -8.92 9.23 -9.21
N ARG A 88 -8.86 8.04 -9.82
CA ARG A 88 -8.68 6.77 -9.12
C ARG A 88 -7.30 6.65 -8.49
N LEU A 89 -6.24 7.09 -9.18
CA LEU A 89 -4.89 7.12 -8.63
C LEU A 89 -4.80 8.11 -7.46
N ALA A 90 -5.45 9.27 -7.55
CA ALA A 90 -5.50 10.23 -6.43
C ALA A 90 -6.19 9.63 -5.20
N GLN A 91 -7.29 8.89 -5.38
CA GLN A 91 -7.95 8.17 -4.29
C GLN A 91 -7.04 7.10 -3.67
N LEU A 92 -6.35 6.32 -4.50
CA LEU A 92 -5.39 5.32 -4.06
C LEU A 92 -4.23 5.96 -3.29
N GLY A 93 -3.70 7.08 -3.78
CA GLY A 93 -2.67 7.86 -3.10
C GLY A 93 -3.11 8.31 -1.70
N GLY A 94 -4.35 8.81 -1.57
CA GLY A 94 -4.92 9.18 -0.27
C GLY A 94 -5.02 8.01 0.71
N LEU A 95 -5.45 6.83 0.24
CA LEU A 95 -5.52 5.61 1.07
C LEU A 95 -4.13 5.13 1.49
N LEU A 96 -3.16 5.17 0.58
CA LEU A 96 -1.79 4.73 0.84
C LEU A 96 -1.09 5.65 1.83
N GLU A 97 -1.32 6.95 1.71
CA GLU A 97 -0.78 7.96 2.61
C GLU A 97 -1.40 7.87 4.02
N ALA A 98 -2.70 7.57 4.12
CA ALA A 98 -3.32 7.20 5.40
C ALA A 98 -2.66 5.95 6.01
N LYS A 99 -2.40 4.91 5.20
CA LYS A 99 -1.73 3.70 5.69
C LYS A 99 -0.29 3.95 6.12
N ARG A 100 0.47 4.76 5.39
CA ARG A 100 1.86 5.15 5.75
C ARG A 100 1.90 5.85 7.11
N ARG A 101 1.00 6.81 7.35
CA ARG A 101 0.89 7.47 8.66
C ARG A 101 0.56 6.49 9.77
N GLU A 102 -0.36 5.56 9.54
CA GLU A 102 -0.70 4.52 10.51
C GLU A 102 0.55 3.67 10.84
N LEU A 103 1.22 3.10 9.83
CA LEU A 103 2.43 2.29 10.02
C LEU A 103 3.51 3.04 10.81
N SER A 104 3.80 4.29 10.43
CA SER A 104 4.76 5.14 11.14
C SER A 104 4.36 5.38 12.59
N SER A 105 3.08 5.64 12.86
CA SER A 105 2.61 5.88 14.23
C SER A 105 2.72 4.63 15.11
N VAL A 106 2.50 3.44 14.56
CA VAL A 106 2.66 2.18 15.28
C VAL A 106 4.12 1.88 15.59
N ILE A 107 5.04 2.17 14.64
CA ILE A 107 6.49 2.04 14.87
C ILE A 107 6.92 2.97 16.00
N GLU A 108 6.48 4.22 15.97
CA GLU A 108 6.80 5.19 17.01
C GLU A 108 6.22 4.80 18.36
N LEU A 109 4.98 4.29 18.37
CA LEU A 109 4.35 3.79 19.58
C LEU A 109 5.12 2.60 20.17
N ARG A 110 5.63 1.70 19.31
CA ARG A 110 6.48 0.58 19.74
C ARG A 110 7.78 1.04 20.40
N ARG A 111 8.38 2.11 19.86
CA ARG A 111 9.63 2.72 20.37
C ARG A 111 9.43 3.43 21.69
N THR A 112 8.35 4.19 21.83
CA THR A 112 8.12 5.10 22.96
C THR A 112 7.33 4.48 24.10
N GLN A 113 6.38 3.58 23.80
CA GLN A 113 5.44 3.02 24.78
C GLN A 113 5.49 1.49 24.86
N GLY A 114 6.33 0.83 24.05
CA GLY A 114 6.53 -0.60 24.10
C GLY A 114 5.49 -1.43 23.34
N PHE A 115 5.49 -2.74 23.56
CA PHE A 115 4.76 -3.70 22.72
C PHE A 115 3.24 -3.59 22.84
N GLY A 116 2.70 -3.54 24.06
CA GLY A 116 1.26 -3.60 24.30
C GLY A 116 0.45 -2.53 23.54
N PRO A 117 0.81 -1.24 23.66
CA PRO A 117 0.13 -0.17 22.93
C PRO A 117 0.24 -0.32 21.40
N ALA A 118 1.43 -0.66 20.89
CA ALA A 118 1.64 -0.90 19.46
C ALA A 118 0.83 -2.09 18.93
N GLN A 119 0.77 -3.18 19.71
CA GLN A 119 -0.01 -4.37 19.39
C GLN A 119 -1.50 -4.07 19.32
N ALA A 120 -2.04 -3.25 20.22
CA ALA A 120 -3.46 -2.90 20.24
C ALA A 120 -3.91 -2.23 18.93
N ILE A 121 -3.10 -1.35 18.35
CA ILE A 121 -3.40 -0.72 17.06
C ILE A 121 -3.35 -1.76 15.94
N VAL A 122 -2.30 -2.59 15.89
CA VAL A 122 -2.18 -3.66 14.89
C VAL A 122 -3.39 -4.61 14.95
N LEU A 123 -3.84 -5.01 16.14
CA LEU A 123 -4.99 -5.91 16.31
C LEU A 123 -6.31 -5.27 15.88
N ASN A 124 -6.49 -3.98 16.13
CA ASN A 124 -7.68 -3.24 15.70
C ASN A 124 -7.74 -3.07 14.18
N ASP A 125 -6.59 -3.00 13.50
CA ASP A 125 -6.50 -3.02 12.03
C ASP A 125 -6.63 -4.44 11.43
N SER A 126 -6.33 -5.49 12.20
CA SER A 126 -6.13 -6.85 11.65
C SER A 126 -7.14 -7.94 12.01
N GLY A 127 -8.04 -7.77 13.00
CA GLY A 127 -8.68 -8.95 13.61
C GLY A 127 -10.21 -9.03 13.61
N ARG A 128 -10.91 -7.93 13.87
CA ARG A 128 -12.32 -8.02 14.31
C ARG A 128 -13.33 -8.28 13.17
N THR A 129 -12.96 -8.01 11.91
CA THR A 129 -13.81 -8.34 10.76
C THR A 129 -13.69 -9.80 10.30
N PHE A 130 -12.66 -10.53 10.74
CA PHE A 130 -12.40 -11.92 10.32
C PHE A 130 -12.75 -12.98 11.39
N MET A 131 -12.71 -12.65 12.69
CA MET A 131 -13.04 -13.62 13.75
C MET A 131 -14.53 -13.72 14.09
N ASP A 132 -15.36 -12.74 13.72
CA ASP A 132 -16.82 -12.82 13.90
C ASP A 132 -17.54 -13.56 12.74
N ARG A 133 -16.79 -14.19 11.82
CA ARG A 133 -17.32 -14.94 10.67
C ARG A 133 -16.65 -16.31 10.44
N ALA A 134 -16.02 -16.89 11.45
CA ALA A 134 -15.58 -18.28 11.45
C ALA A 134 -16.44 -19.13 12.40
#